data_AF-A0A9E7B137-F1
#
_entry.id   AF-A0A9E7B137-F1
#
_cell.length_a   1.000
_cell.length_b   1.000
_cell.length_c   1.000
_cell.angle_alpha   90.00
_cell.angle_beta   90.00
_cell.angle_gamma   90.00
#
_symmetry.space_group_name_H-M   'P 1'
#
loop_
_entity.id
_entity.type
_entity.pdbx_description
1 polymer ?
#
loop_
_entity_poly.entity_id
_entity_poly.type
_entity_poly.pdbx_seq_one_letter_code
_entity_poly.pdbx_strand_id
1 'polypeptide(L)'
;MKKVMEDKAWEDENWHLPEDPNLPGLEDPRCFSAGTLIDMADGSRKAIEAIEVGDEVLAYDPEVDAGRGGLGAARVTRTMVNQVPYILDFHGTKVTPGHATLAGDGPYKGKHILLMDILLSDGAVVDRDGALIRAATNLPVDSEGDRFVEVAYITSKSQTTYSKGRMRAGTLVIGEDGSSWRVLDALKREGYQLHSDGLISKEGETPHPLYWFGKLPEPADYVLQKSGLTLEELYAAEGRPLEANEEIMPKSSGRIGEKLTSVHAGMWVN
;
A
#
# COMPACT_ATOMS: atom_id res chain seq x y z
N MET A 1 34.97 2.12 42.82
CA MET A 1 35.44 1.71 41.47
C MET A 1 34.32 1.97 40.48
N LYS A 2 34.36 3.08 39.75
CA LYS A 2 33.43 3.38 38.64
C LYS A 2 33.92 2.61 37.41
N LYS A 3 33.06 1.79 36.82
CA LYS A 3 33.32 1.11 35.56
C LYS A 3 33.07 2.14 34.45
N VAL A 4 34.15 2.60 33.84
CA VAL A 4 34.12 3.37 32.60
C VAL A 4 33.55 2.44 31.54
N MET A 5 32.37 2.74 30.99
CA MET A 5 31.91 2.10 29.77
C MET A 5 32.68 2.76 28.62
N GLU A 6 33.47 1.94 27.94
CA GLU A 6 34.21 2.31 26.74
C GLU A 6 33.23 2.59 25.61
N ASP A 7 33.27 3.82 25.11
CA ASP A 7 32.80 4.16 23.76
C ASP A 7 33.57 3.28 22.75
N LYS A 8 32.87 2.43 22.01
CA LYS A 8 33.44 1.74 20.86
C LYS A 8 32.48 1.73 19.66
N ALA A 9 32.98 2.39 18.62
CA ALA A 9 32.96 1.99 17.22
C ALA A 9 31.61 1.97 16.49
N TRP A 10 31.13 3.16 16.12
CA TRP A 10 30.22 3.35 14.97
C TRP A 10 30.85 4.24 13.88
N GLU A 11 32.12 4.58 14.02
CA GLU A 11 32.91 5.28 13.01
C GLU A 11 33.81 4.24 12.33
N ASP A 12 33.77 4.22 11.00
CA ASP A 12 34.58 3.40 10.09
C ASP A 12 34.25 1.90 9.96
N GLU A 13 33.09 1.58 9.38
CA GLU A 13 33.06 0.53 8.36
C GLU A 13 32.18 0.98 7.18
N ASN A 14 32.79 0.94 5.99
CA ASN A 14 32.22 1.20 4.68
C ASN A 14 30.84 0.52 4.56
N TRP A 15 29.75 1.28 4.74
CA TRP A 15 28.39 0.78 4.51
C TRP A 15 28.21 0.55 3.01
N HIS A 16 28.60 -0.64 2.56
CA HIS A 16 28.15 -1.20 1.31
C HIS A 16 26.82 -1.88 1.63
N LEU A 17 25.71 -1.32 1.15
CA LEU A 17 24.55 -2.15 0.89
C LEU A 17 25.08 -3.32 0.05
N PRO A 18 24.86 -4.59 0.42
CA PRO A 18 25.22 -5.68 -0.47
C PRO A 18 24.56 -5.38 -1.81
N GLU A 19 25.38 -5.22 -2.85
CA GLU A 19 24.91 -5.16 -4.22
C GLU A 19 24.18 -6.49 -4.44
N ASP A 20 22.86 -6.50 -4.25
CA ASP A 20 22.04 -7.62 -4.65
C ASP A 20 22.02 -7.58 -6.18
N PRO A 21 22.66 -8.53 -6.87
CA PRO A 21 22.70 -8.53 -8.33
C PRO A 21 21.30 -8.76 -8.95
N ASN A 22 20.28 -9.08 -8.14
CA ASN A 22 18.88 -9.13 -8.55
C ASN A 22 18.08 -7.85 -8.22
N LEU A 23 18.71 -6.82 -7.67
CA LEU A 23 18.13 -5.46 -7.54
C LEU A 23 18.81 -4.52 -8.56
N PRO A 24 18.38 -4.51 -9.83
CA PRO A 24 18.94 -3.58 -10.81
C PRO A 24 18.51 -2.15 -10.48
N GLY A 25 19.49 -1.24 -10.38
CA GLY A 25 19.28 0.22 -10.35
C GLY A 25 19.20 0.83 -8.96
N LEU A 26 20.35 1.09 -8.33
CA LEU A 26 20.49 2.01 -7.18
C LEU A 26 20.70 3.46 -7.65
N GLU A 27 20.18 3.82 -8.84
CA GLU A 27 20.30 5.17 -9.42
C GLU A 27 19.04 6.05 -9.20
N ASP A 28 17.93 5.48 -8.73
CA ASP A 28 16.71 6.25 -8.46
C ASP A 28 16.72 6.85 -7.04
N PRO A 29 16.53 8.17 -6.88
CA PRO A 29 16.48 8.80 -5.58
C PRO A 29 15.30 8.25 -4.76
N ARG A 30 15.59 7.66 -3.61
CA ARG A 30 14.59 7.18 -2.64
C ARG A 30 14.32 8.29 -1.64
N CYS A 31 13.23 9.03 -1.82
CA CYS A 31 13.00 10.27 -1.09
C CYS A 31 11.57 10.38 -0.56
N PHE A 32 11.41 11.19 0.49
CA PHE A 32 10.13 11.76 0.89
C PHE A 32 10.07 13.22 0.44
N SER A 33 8.87 13.75 0.21
CA SER A 33 8.70 15.18 -0.08
C SER A 33 8.92 16.03 1.17
N ALA A 34 9.33 17.28 0.98
CA ALA A 34 9.33 18.29 2.02
C ALA A 34 7.95 18.40 2.70
N GLY A 35 7.94 18.70 4.00
CA GLY A 35 6.77 18.69 4.86
C GLY A 35 6.45 17.33 5.48
N THR A 36 7.12 16.25 5.07
CA THR A 36 6.98 14.94 5.72
C THR A 36 7.50 15.02 7.15
N LEU A 37 6.65 14.69 8.13
CA LEU A 37 7.00 14.76 9.54
C LEU A 37 7.76 13.51 9.98
N ILE A 38 8.92 13.73 10.62
CA ILE A 38 9.74 12.71 11.26
C ILE A 38 9.50 12.76 12.77
N ASP A 39 9.26 11.61 13.38
CA ASP A 39 9.14 11.48 14.83
C ASP A 39 10.56 11.55 15.46
N MET A 40 10.75 12.53 16.35
CA MET A 40 12.02 12.77 17.03
C MET A 40 12.13 11.94 18.31
N ALA A 41 13.36 11.64 18.76
CA ALA A 41 13.60 10.84 19.96
C ALA A 41 13.03 11.46 21.25
N ASP A 42 12.88 12.79 21.28
CA ASP A 42 12.30 13.54 22.40
C ASP A 42 10.76 13.56 22.40
N GLY A 43 10.13 12.91 21.42
CA GLY A 43 8.68 12.86 21.24
C GLY A 43 8.09 14.03 20.44
N SER A 44 8.91 14.98 20.00
CA SER A 44 8.49 16.04 19.06
C SER A 44 8.43 15.51 17.62
N ARG A 45 7.99 16.38 16.69
CA ARG A 45 8.02 16.11 15.25
C ARG A 45 8.71 17.24 14.51
N LYS A 46 9.52 16.88 13.52
CA LYS A 46 10.26 17.83 12.69
C LYS A 46 10.04 17.49 11.22
N ALA A 47 9.83 18.49 10.37
CA ALA A 47 9.73 18.27 8.93
C ALA A 47 11.09 17.79 8.38
N ILE A 48 11.08 16.87 7.41
CA ILE A 48 12.28 16.19 6.90
C ILE A 48 13.34 17.17 6.37
N GLU A 49 12.92 18.28 5.76
CA GLU A 49 13.80 19.33 5.24
C GLU A 49 14.49 20.16 6.33
N ALA A 50 13.99 20.08 7.57
CA ALA A 50 14.58 20.74 8.73
C ALA A 50 15.48 19.81 9.54
N ILE A 51 15.51 18.50 9.24
CA ILE A 51 16.39 17.53 9.92
C ILE A 51 17.84 17.88 9.61
N GLU A 52 18.69 17.84 10.64
CA GLU A 52 20.12 18.13 10.55
C GLU A 52 20.96 16.91 10.98
N VAL A 53 22.21 16.86 10.51
CA VAL A 53 23.16 15.84 10.99
C VAL A 53 23.37 16.03 12.49
N GLY A 54 23.25 14.93 13.24
CA GLY A 54 23.32 14.92 14.69
C GLY A 54 21.98 14.92 15.40
N ASP A 55 20.86 15.24 14.71
CA ASP A 55 19.51 15.08 15.27
C ASP A 55 19.27 13.61 15.69
N GLU A 56 18.48 13.41 16.75
CA GLU A 56 18.06 12.07 17.20
C GLU A 56 16.59 11.83 16.83
N VAL A 57 16.36 10.82 16.00
CA VAL A 57 15.04 10.42 15.50
C VAL A 57 14.63 9.08 16.09
N LEU A 58 13.33 8.75 16.02
CA LEU A 58 12.88 7.40 16.33
C LEU A 58 13.10 6.48 15.13
N ALA A 59 13.73 5.33 15.38
CA ALA A 59 13.94 4.27 14.42
C ALA A 59 13.67 2.91 15.08
N TYR A 60 13.38 1.89 14.28
CA TYR A 60 13.26 0.52 14.75
C TYR A 60 14.52 -0.27 14.42
N ASP A 61 14.70 -1.38 15.14
CA ASP A 61 15.72 -2.38 14.84
C ASP A 61 15.12 -3.45 13.91
N PRO A 62 15.61 -3.63 12.67
CA PRO A 62 15.08 -4.62 11.74
C PRO A 62 15.24 -6.06 12.23
N GLU A 63 16.20 -6.33 13.11
CA GLU A 63 16.44 -7.68 13.66
C GLU A 63 15.46 -8.04 14.79
N VAL A 64 14.78 -7.04 15.37
CA VAL A 64 13.85 -7.24 16.48
C VAL A 64 12.42 -7.35 15.95
N ASP A 65 11.81 -8.53 16.15
CA ASP A 65 10.45 -8.85 15.68
C ASP A 65 10.22 -8.47 14.21
N ALA A 66 11.25 -8.71 13.37
CA ALA A 66 11.23 -8.38 11.95
C ALA A 66 10.91 -6.89 11.67
N GLY A 67 11.50 -5.99 12.46
CA GLY A 67 11.31 -4.54 12.38
C GLY A 67 10.05 -4.03 13.10
N ARG A 68 9.36 -4.88 13.87
CA ARG A 68 8.14 -4.52 14.61
C ARG A 68 8.37 -4.35 16.11
N GLY A 69 9.64 -4.38 16.53
CA GLY A 69 10.03 -4.04 17.89
C GLY A 69 9.72 -2.58 18.27
N GLY A 70 10.00 -2.24 19.52
CA GLY A 70 9.86 -0.86 19.99
C GLY A 70 10.82 0.09 19.27
N LEU A 71 10.39 1.34 19.12
CA LEU A 71 11.24 2.40 18.57
C LEU A 71 12.31 2.84 19.58
N GLY A 72 13.51 3.10 19.09
CA GLY A 72 14.64 3.65 19.84
C GLY A 72 15.21 4.89 19.16
N ALA A 73 16.00 5.66 19.92
CA ALA A 73 16.69 6.84 19.39
C ALA A 73 17.82 6.41 18.43
N ALA A 74 17.89 7.04 17.26
CA ALA A 74 18.95 6.87 16.28
C ALA A 74 19.45 8.24 15.82
N ARG A 75 20.77 8.38 15.66
CA ARG A 75 21.40 9.63 15.24
C ARG A 75 21.41 9.74 13.73
N VAL A 76 20.98 10.89 13.21
CA VAL A 76 21.11 11.23 11.79
C VAL A 76 22.58 11.49 11.46
N THR A 77 23.14 10.71 10.54
CA THR A 77 24.55 10.85 10.12
C THR A 77 24.73 11.65 8.84
N ARG A 78 23.68 11.74 8.01
CA ARG A 78 23.69 12.44 6.73
C ARG A 78 22.28 12.84 6.32
N THR A 79 22.18 13.97 5.62
CA THR A 79 20.96 14.41 4.94
C THR A 79 21.22 14.53 3.43
N MET A 80 20.16 14.40 2.64
CA MET A 80 20.22 14.51 1.18
C MET A 80 18.98 15.24 0.67
N VAL A 81 19.16 16.04 -0.38
CA VAL A 81 18.07 16.73 -1.07
C VAL A 81 18.18 16.41 -2.55
N ASN A 82 17.12 15.85 -3.11
CA ASN A 82 17.06 15.44 -4.51
C ASN A 82 15.85 16.06 -5.20
N GLN A 83 15.94 16.23 -6.51
CA GLN A 83 14.80 16.51 -7.37
C GLN A 83 14.41 15.21 -8.07
N VAL A 84 13.13 14.87 -8.04
CA VAL A 84 12.61 13.61 -8.59
C VAL A 84 11.46 13.90 -9.55
N PRO A 85 11.32 13.12 -10.63
CA PRO A 85 10.27 13.34 -11.62
C PRO A 85 8.89 12.91 -11.13
N TYR A 86 8.82 11.97 -10.19
CA TYR A 86 7.57 11.34 -9.74
C TYR A 86 7.48 11.26 -8.22
N ILE A 87 6.29 11.50 -7.70
CA ILE A 87 5.94 11.38 -6.28
C ILE A 87 4.60 10.65 -6.19
N LEU A 88 4.54 9.62 -5.36
CA LEU A 88 3.30 8.98 -4.93
C LEU A 88 2.72 9.70 -3.71
N ASP A 89 1.41 9.92 -3.72
CA ASP A 89 0.62 10.23 -2.53
C ASP A 89 0.16 8.91 -1.87
N PHE A 90 1.00 8.37 -1.00
CA PHE A 90 0.69 7.17 -0.21
C PHE A 90 -0.09 7.57 1.04
N HIS A 91 -1.40 7.73 0.88
CA HIS A 91 -2.35 8.06 1.95
C HIS A 91 -1.99 9.31 2.76
N GLY A 92 -1.52 10.35 2.07
CA GLY A 92 -1.07 11.61 2.64
C GLY A 92 0.45 11.71 2.80
N THR A 93 1.16 10.58 2.78
CA THR A 93 2.63 10.57 2.78
C THR A 93 3.15 10.63 1.35
N LYS A 94 3.79 11.75 1.01
CA LYS A 94 4.35 11.97 -0.32
C LYS A 94 5.75 11.36 -0.44
N VAL A 95 5.88 10.32 -1.25
CA VAL A 95 7.06 9.45 -1.29
C VAL A 95 7.40 9.04 -2.73
N THR A 96 8.67 8.81 -3.04
CA THR A 96 9.05 8.28 -4.37
C THR A 96 8.57 6.83 -4.53
N PRO A 97 8.14 6.40 -5.74
CA PRO A 97 7.71 5.02 -5.99
C PRO A 97 8.68 3.93 -5.53
N GLY A 98 9.98 4.13 -5.80
CA GLY A 98 11.06 3.22 -5.40
C GLY A 98 11.52 3.35 -3.93
N HIS A 99 10.78 4.05 -3.07
CA HIS A 99 11.18 4.16 -1.66
C HIS A 99 11.00 2.82 -0.95
N ALA A 100 12.03 2.39 -0.23
CA ALA A 100 12.03 1.13 0.49
C ALA A 100 11.13 1.23 1.72
N THR A 101 10.19 0.32 1.87
CA THR A 101 9.19 0.27 2.94
C THR A 101 9.18 -1.12 3.57
N LEU A 102 8.98 -1.20 4.89
CA LEU A 102 8.93 -2.47 5.60
C LEU A 102 7.65 -3.23 5.27
N ALA A 103 7.78 -4.37 4.59
CA ALA A 103 6.68 -5.27 4.31
C ALA A 103 6.27 -6.03 5.58
N GLY A 104 4.99 -5.95 5.92
CA GLY A 104 4.41 -6.53 7.14
C GLY A 104 3.91 -7.96 7.00
N ASP A 105 3.59 -8.38 5.78
CA ASP A 105 3.06 -9.72 5.46
C ASP A 105 3.59 -10.26 4.12
N GLY A 106 3.05 -11.40 3.69
CA GLY A 106 3.41 -12.02 2.43
C GLY A 106 4.85 -12.59 2.39
N PRO A 107 5.37 -12.90 1.19
CA PRO A 107 6.67 -13.54 1.00
C PRO A 107 7.87 -12.63 1.38
N TYR A 108 7.63 -11.33 1.51
CA TYR A 108 8.64 -10.34 1.85
C TYR A 108 8.53 -9.82 3.29
N LYS A 109 7.69 -10.46 4.13
CA LYS A 109 7.53 -10.08 5.53
C LYS A 109 8.87 -9.85 6.23
N GLY A 110 9.00 -8.70 6.89
CA GLY A 110 10.20 -8.30 7.62
C GLY A 110 11.31 -7.71 6.76
N LYS A 111 11.09 -7.57 5.44
CA LYS A 111 12.06 -7.01 4.51
C LYS A 111 11.63 -5.64 4.06
N HIS A 112 12.62 -4.80 3.79
CA HIS A 112 12.44 -3.56 3.07
C HIS A 112 12.40 -3.84 1.57
N ILE A 113 11.25 -3.63 0.95
CA ILE A 113 11.08 -3.71 -0.51
C ILE A 113 10.46 -2.40 -1.03
N LEU A 114 10.34 -2.23 -2.34
CA LEU A 114 9.77 -1.01 -2.89
C LEU A 114 8.29 -0.90 -2.50
N LEU A 115 7.84 0.31 -2.15
CA LEU A 115 6.44 0.55 -1.81
C LEU A 115 5.49 0.09 -2.92
N MET A 116 5.89 0.30 -4.17
CA MET A 116 5.12 -0.13 -5.33
C MET A 116 4.96 -1.66 -5.41
N ASP A 117 5.99 -2.43 -5.02
CA ASP A 117 5.91 -3.90 -5.00
C ASP A 117 4.95 -4.39 -3.90
N ILE A 118 4.93 -3.72 -2.74
CA ILE A 118 3.95 -4.00 -1.67
C ILE A 118 2.53 -3.72 -2.18
N LEU A 119 2.32 -2.59 -2.87
CA LEU A 119 1.01 -2.26 -3.44
C LEU A 119 0.58 -3.30 -4.49
N LEU A 120 1.42 -3.61 -5.47
CA LEU A 120 1.09 -4.53 -6.56
C LEU A 120 0.81 -5.96 -6.09
N SER A 121 1.47 -6.40 -5.01
CA SER A 121 1.24 -7.70 -4.39
C SER A 121 0.09 -7.72 -3.38
N ASP A 122 -0.66 -6.62 -3.24
CA ASP A 122 -1.73 -6.44 -2.25
C ASP A 122 -1.25 -6.67 -0.82
N GLY A 123 0.00 -6.29 -0.52
CA GLY A 123 0.69 -6.51 0.75
C GLY A 123 0.39 -5.45 1.82
N ALA A 124 0.90 -5.70 3.02
CA ALA A 124 0.82 -4.80 4.16
C ALA A 124 2.14 -4.08 4.41
N VAL A 125 2.06 -2.85 4.93
CA VAL A 125 3.17 -2.10 5.49
C VAL A 125 3.09 -2.14 7.02
N VAL A 126 4.22 -1.93 7.68
CA VAL A 126 4.28 -1.75 9.14
C VAL A 126 4.19 -0.25 9.45
N ASP A 127 3.30 0.15 10.35
CA ASP A 127 3.21 1.53 10.81
C ASP A 127 4.15 1.84 11.98
N ARG A 128 4.13 3.10 12.45
CA ARG A 128 4.96 3.57 13.57
C ARG A 128 4.74 2.86 14.90
N ASP A 129 3.58 2.25 15.08
CA ASP A 129 3.22 1.54 16.32
C ASP A 129 3.43 0.02 16.16
N GLY A 130 4.04 -0.42 15.06
CA GLY A 130 4.29 -1.82 14.73
C GLY A 130 3.06 -2.58 14.21
N ALA A 131 1.95 -1.88 13.98
CA ALA A 131 0.73 -2.45 13.45
C ALA A 131 0.83 -2.68 11.94
N LEU A 132 0.12 -3.70 11.47
CA LEU A 132 0.09 -4.03 10.05
C LEU A 132 -1.07 -3.29 9.38
N ILE A 133 -0.76 -2.53 8.34
CA ILE A 133 -1.71 -1.75 7.56
C ILE A 133 -1.69 -2.25 6.12
N ARG A 134 -2.86 -2.61 5.57
CA ARG A 134 -2.96 -2.98 4.16
C ARG A 134 -2.62 -1.77 3.28
N ALA A 135 -1.59 -1.89 2.45
CA ALA A 135 -1.05 -0.76 1.71
C ALA A 135 -2.10 -0.13 0.77
N ALA A 136 -2.91 -0.95 0.11
CA ALA A 136 -3.94 -0.49 -0.83
C ALA A 136 -5.07 0.33 -0.16
N THR A 137 -5.50 -0.07 1.05
CA THR A 137 -6.73 0.45 1.67
C THR A 137 -6.48 1.40 2.85
N ASN A 138 -5.25 1.41 3.37
CA ASN A 138 -4.87 2.11 4.60
C ASN A 138 -5.75 1.72 5.79
N LEU A 139 -6.05 0.42 5.92
CA LEU A 139 -6.80 -0.14 7.03
C LEU A 139 -5.96 -1.20 7.74
N PRO A 140 -6.19 -1.42 9.05
CA PRO A 140 -5.54 -2.51 9.76
C PRO A 140 -5.77 -3.84 9.06
N VAL A 141 -4.72 -4.66 8.98
CA VAL A 141 -4.84 -6.06 8.56
C VAL A 141 -5.83 -6.77 9.50
N ASP A 142 -6.59 -7.72 8.95
CA ASP A 142 -7.69 -8.44 9.62
C ASP A 142 -8.90 -7.58 10.02
N SER A 143 -8.91 -6.28 9.73
CA SER A 143 -10.12 -5.46 9.86
C SER A 143 -11.20 -5.90 8.87
N GLU A 144 -12.45 -5.48 9.10
CA GLU A 144 -13.54 -5.74 8.17
C GLU A 144 -13.25 -5.23 6.75
N GLY A 145 -12.53 -4.10 6.62
CA GLY A 145 -12.13 -3.57 5.33
C GLY A 145 -10.94 -4.30 4.69
N ASP A 146 -10.19 -5.11 5.45
CA ASP A 146 -9.15 -5.98 4.88
C ASP A 146 -9.74 -7.26 4.26
N ARG A 147 -11.01 -7.59 4.53
CA ARG A 147 -11.66 -8.77 3.97
C ARG A 147 -12.01 -8.57 2.50
N PHE A 148 -11.96 -9.67 1.75
CA PHE A 148 -12.45 -9.67 0.37
C PHE A 148 -13.98 -9.65 0.32
N VAL A 149 -14.50 -8.92 -0.66
CA VAL A 149 -15.87 -9.01 -1.16
C VAL A 149 -15.84 -9.68 -2.53
N GLU A 150 -16.73 -10.64 -2.74
CA GLU A 150 -16.96 -11.28 -4.04
C GLU A 150 -17.69 -10.29 -4.96
N VAL A 151 -17.23 -10.17 -6.20
CA VAL A 151 -17.71 -9.16 -7.14
C VAL A 151 -18.15 -9.80 -8.44
N ALA A 152 -19.38 -9.50 -8.84
CA ALA A 152 -19.91 -9.80 -10.15
C ALA A 152 -19.91 -8.50 -10.98
N TYR A 153 -19.09 -8.43 -12.03
CA TYR A 153 -18.87 -7.19 -12.76
C TYR A 153 -19.07 -7.31 -14.27
N ILE A 154 -19.45 -6.19 -14.88
CA ILE A 154 -19.47 -6.01 -16.34
C ILE A 154 -18.65 -4.77 -16.70
N THR A 155 -17.96 -4.81 -17.83
CA THR A 155 -17.15 -3.68 -18.32
C THR A 155 -17.83 -2.92 -19.46
N SER A 156 -18.93 -3.46 -19.99
CA SER A 156 -19.73 -2.85 -21.05
C SER A 156 -21.21 -3.10 -20.82
N LYS A 157 -22.05 -2.13 -21.19
CA LYS A 157 -23.51 -2.27 -21.19
C LYS A 157 -24.01 -3.34 -22.17
N SER A 158 -23.21 -3.70 -23.18
CA SER A 158 -23.52 -4.78 -24.12
C SER A 158 -23.18 -6.18 -23.60
N GLN A 159 -22.51 -6.28 -22.45
CA GLN A 159 -22.10 -7.55 -21.87
C GLN A 159 -23.33 -8.28 -21.28
N THR A 160 -23.49 -9.55 -21.65
CA THR A 160 -24.67 -10.36 -21.29
C THR A 160 -24.41 -11.39 -20.18
N THR A 161 -23.18 -11.45 -19.67
CA THR A 161 -22.77 -12.35 -18.58
C THR A 161 -21.85 -11.61 -17.63
N TYR A 162 -21.97 -11.84 -16.32
CA TYR A 162 -21.02 -11.26 -15.37
C TYR A 162 -19.65 -11.95 -15.47
N SER A 163 -18.60 -11.15 -15.32
CA SER A 163 -17.29 -11.63 -14.88
C SER A 163 -17.30 -11.76 -13.35
N LYS A 164 -16.51 -12.68 -12.81
CA LYS A 164 -16.35 -12.86 -11.36
C LYS A 164 -14.93 -12.44 -10.96
N GLY A 165 -14.81 -11.82 -9.80
CA GLY A 165 -13.54 -11.41 -9.20
C GLY A 165 -13.76 -11.07 -7.73
N ARG A 166 -12.73 -10.56 -7.07
CA ARG A 166 -12.80 -10.13 -5.68
C ARG A 166 -11.96 -8.88 -5.47
N MET A 167 -12.37 -8.01 -4.57
CA MET A 167 -11.58 -6.88 -4.10
C MET A 167 -11.67 -6.77 -2.60
N ARG A 168 -10.78 -6.02 -1.95
CA ARG A 168 -10.93 -5.75 -0.52
C ARG A 168 -12.13 -4.83 -0.30
N ALA A 169 -12.90 -5.09 0.75
CA ALA A 169 -14.04 -4.25 1.09
C ALA A 169 -13.60 -2.81 1.40
N GLY A 170 -12.39 -2.62 1.93
CA GLY A 170 -11.79 -1.32 2.19
C GLY A 170 -11.26 -0.59 0.96
N THR A 171 -11.39 -1.14 -0.25
CA THR A 171 -10.91 -0.49 -1.49
C THR A 171 -11.39 0.95 -1.57
N LEU A 172 -10.42 1.85 -1.77
CA LEU A 172 -10.65 3.27 -1.99
C LEU A 172 -10.89 3.54 -3.48
N VAL A 173 -11.82 4.43 -3.76
CA VAL A 173 -12.22 4.81 -5.12
C VAL A 173 -12.32 6.33 -5.17
N ILE A 174 -11.90 6.92 -6.30
CA ILE A 174 -12.04 8.36 -6.55
C ILE A 174 -13.30 8.55 -7.40
N GLY A 175 -14.27 9.29 -6.88
CA GLY A 175 -15.49 9.68 -7.59
C GLY A 175 -15.23 10.72 -8.68
N GLU A 176 -16.23 10.97 -9.52
CA GLU A 176 -16.12 11.96 -10.61
C GLU A 176 -15.87 13.40 -10.10
N ASP A 177 -16.29 13.68 -8.87
CA ASP A 177 -16.06 14.96 -8.18
C ASP A 177 -14.66 15.09 -7.54
N GLY A 178 -13.82 14.06 -7.70
CA GLY A 178 -12.48 13.97 -7.10
C GLY A 178 -12.48 13.58 -5.62
N SER A 179 -13.65 13.34 -5.01
CA SER A 179 -13.74 12.84 -3.64
C SER A 179 -13.32 11.37 -3.56
N SER A 180 -12.72 10.97 -2.44
CA SER A 180 -12.34 9.59 -2.19
C SER A 180 -13.34 8.92 -1.26
N TRP A 181 -13.83 7.73 -1.62
CA TRP A 181 -14.75 6.95 -0.80
C TRP A 181 -14.32 5.47 -0.77
N ARG A 182 -14.73 4.76 0.29
CA ARG A 182 -14.45 3.32 0.46
C ARG A 182 -15.65 2.48 0.11
N VAL A 183 -15.42 1.34 -0.54
CA VAL A 183 -16.48 0.37 -0.87
C VAL A 183 -17.25 -0.08 0.38
N LEU A 184 -16.56 -0.40 1.48
CA LEU A 184 -17.19 -0.83 2.73
C LEU A 184 -18.08 0.25 3.34
N ASP A 185 -17.64 1.51 3.30
CA ASP A 185 -18.42 2.63 3.83
C ASP A 185 -19.70 2.84 3.00
N ALA A 186 -19.60 2.70 1.67
CA ALA A 186 -20.76 2.73 0.79
C ALA A 186 -21.72 1.56 1.05
N LEU A 187 -21.21 0.33 1.20
CA LEU A 187 -22.03 -0.84 1.54
C LEU A 187 -22.81 -0.63 2.83
N LYS A 188 -22.14 -0.19 3.90
CA LYS A 188 -22.76 0.07 5.20
C LYS A 188 -23.80 1.17 5.15
N ARG A 189 -23.53 2.26 4.44
CA ARG A 189 -24.48 3.36 4.25
C ARG A 189 -25.78 2.89 3.61
N GLU A 190 -25.69 1.92 2.70
CA GLU A 190 -26.85 1.32 2.03
C GLU A 190 -27.50 0.16 2.80
N GLY A 191 -27.00 -0.15 4.00
CA GLY A 191 -27.53 -1.21 4.88
C GLY A 191 -27.06 -2.62 4.55
N TYR A 192 -26.02 -2.78 3.72
CA TYR A 192 -25.41 -4.08 3.47
C TYR A 192 -24.47 -4.48 4.61
N GLN A 193 -24.44 -5.78 4.87
CA GLN A 193 -23.49 -6.45 5.76
C GLN A 193 -22.56 -7.35 4.94
N LEU A 194 -21.28 -7.42 5.33
CA LEU A 194 -20.29 -8.28 4.69
C LEU A 194 -20.14 -9.62 5.43
N HIS A 195 -20.51 -10.71 4.76
CA HIS A 195 -20.45 -12.08 5.27
C HIS A 195 -19.06 -12.69 5.15
N SER A 196 -18.74 -13.66 6.01
CA SER A 196 -17.40 -14.27 6.12
C SER A 196 -16.93 -14.95 4.83
N ASP A 197 -17.85 -15.32 3.96
CA ASP A 197 -17.61 -15.90 2.64
C ASP A 197 -17.39 -14.85 1.53
N GLY A 198 -17.41 -13.56 1.87
CA GLY A 198 -17.22 -12.45 0.95
C GLY A 198 -18.51 -11.98 0.24
N LEU A 199 -19.66 -12.59 0.52
CA LEU A 199 -20.94 -12.11 0.01
C LEU A 199 -21.49 -10.95 0.84
N ILE A 200 -22.44 -10.21 0.27
CA ILE A 200 -23.15 -9.12 0.93
C ILE A 200 -24.66 -9.38 0.95
N SER A 201 -25.36 -8.83 1.94
CA SER A 201 -26.83 -8.78 1.96
C SER A 201 -27.34 -7.67 2.85
N LYS A 202 -28.57 -7.20 2.63
CA LYS A 202 -29.32 -6.47 3.66
C LYS A 202 -30.06 -7.44 4.59
N GLU A 203 -30.71 -6.90 5.60
CA GLU A 203 -31.57 -7.68 6.50
C GLU A 203 -32.71 -8.33 5.71
N GLY A 204 -32.85 -9.66 5.82
CA GLY A 204 -33.88 -10.44 5.13
C GLY A 204 -33.58 -10.78 3.66
N GLU A 205 -32.44 -10.35 3.13
CA GLU A 205 -32.00 -10.71 1.77
C GLU A 205 -31.12 -11.96 1.76
N THR A 206 -31.17 -12.71 0.66
CA THR A 206 -30.23 -13.80 0.39
C THR A 206 -28.85 -13.22 0.04
N PRO A 207 -27.74 -13.69 0.65
CA PRO A 207 -26.40 -13.25 0.31
C PRO A 207 -26.07 -13.38 -1.18
N HIS A 208 -25.45 -12.34 -1.73
CA HIS A 208 -25.09 -12.23 -3.14
C HIS A 208 -23.76 -11.46 -3.30
N PRO A 209 -23.06 -11.56 -4.46
CA PRO A 209 -21.87 -10.77 -4.68
C PRO A 209 -22.20 -9.27 -4.82
N LEU A 210 -21.20 -8.42 -4.65
CA LEU A 210 -21.28 -7.02 -5.02
C LEU A 210 -21.36 -6.90 -6.55
N TYR A 211 -22.38 -6.21 -7.05
CA TYR A 211 -22.47 -5.90 -8.48
C TYR A 211 -21.68 -4.63 -8.81
N TRP A 212 -20.81 -4.72 -9.81
CA TRP A 212 -19.89 -3.64 -10.18
C TRP A 212 -19.95 -3.34 -11.68
N PHE A 213 -19.87 -2.06 -12.03
CA PHE A 213 -19.75 -1.63 -13.41
C PHE A 213 -18.37 -1.01 -13.64
N GLY A 214 -17.64 -1.54 -14.62
CA GLY A 214 -16.28 -1.12 -14.94
C GLY A 214 -15.24 -2.20 -14.65
N LYS A 215 -13.97 -1.85 -14.87
CA LYS A 215 -12.85 -2.69 -14.46
C LYS A 215 -12.84 -2.80 -12.94
N LEU A 216 -12.52 -3.98 -12.43
CA LEU A 216 -12.33 -4.17 -11.00
C LEU A 216 -11.06 -3.42 -10.56
N PRO A 217 -11.09 -2.59 -9.50
CA PRO A 217 -9.90 -1.87 -9.05
C PRO A 217 -8.81 -2.84 -8.60
N GLU A 218 -7.60 -2.63 -9.11
CA GLU A 218 -6.39 -3.32 -8.64
C GLU A 218 -5.86 -2.63 -7.36
N PRO A 219 -5.09 -3.34 -6.52
CA PRO A 219 -4.60 -2.81 -5.24
C PRO A 219 -3.87 -1.46 -5.31
N ALA A 220 -3.12 -1.22 -6.40
CA ALA A 220 -2.35 0.00 -6.57
C ALA A 220 -3.15 1.17 -7.18
N ASP A 221 -4.33 0.89 -7.78
CA ASP A 221 -5.04 1.85 -8.64
C ASP A 221 -5.37 3.15 -7.91
N TYR A 222 -5.82 3.07 -6.64
CA TYR A 222 -6.15 4.26 -5.86
C TYR A 222 -4.95 5.18 -5.65
N VAL A 223 -3.82 4.62 -5.20
CA VAL A 223 -2.60 5.40 -4.93
C VAL A 223 -2.06 6.02 -6.21
N LEU A 224 -2.05 5.27 -7.30
CA LEU A 224 -1.64 5.76 -8.62
C LEU A 224 -2.54 6.88 -9.12
N GLN A 225 -3.87 6.67 -9.11
CA GLN A 225 -4.85 7.67 -9.53
C GLN A 225 -4.77 8.94 -8.66
N LYS A 226 -4.63 8.79 -7.34
CA LYS A 226 -4.48 9.91 -6.40
C LYS A 226 -3.22 10.72 -6.69
N SER A 227 -2.17 10.06 -7.13
CA SER A 227 -0.88 10.65 -7.49
C SER A 227 -0.86 11.25 -8.90
N GLY A 228 -1.88 11.00 -9.71
CA GLY A 228 -1.89 11.37 -11.13
C GLY A 228 -0.85 10.62 -11.95
N LEU A 229 -0.58 9.35 -11.60
CA LEU A 229 0.44 8.51 -12.23
C LEU A 229 -0.18 7.21 -12.73
N THR A 230 0.51 6.57 -13.69
CA THR A 230 0.21 5.25 -14.22
C THR A 230 1.39 4.30 -14.01
N LEU A 231 1.14 2.99 -14.02
CA LEU A 231 2.22 2.00 -14.00
C LEU A 231 3.15 2.15 -15.20
N GLU A 232 2.60 2.48 -16.37
CA GLU A 232 3.35 2.65 -17.60
C GLU A 232 4.36 3.79 -17.47
N GLU A 233 3.96 4.94 -16.89
CA GLU A 233 4.87 6.07 -16.64
C GLU A 233 6.00 5.70 -15.67
N LEU A 234 5.69 4.91 -14.62
CA LEU A 234 6.69 4.48 -13.65
C LEU A 234 7.70 3.50 -14.26
N TYR A 235 7.24 2.45 -14.94
CA TYR A 235 8.13 1.42 -15.49
C TYR A 235 8.84 1.82 -16.79
N ALA A 236 8.24 2.70 -17.61
CA ALA A 236 8.91 3.26 -18.79
C ALA A 236 10.08 4.18 -18.40
N ALA A 237 10.01 4.84 -17.24
CA ALA A 237 11.10 5.64 -16.70
C ALA A 237 12.24 4.77 -16.12
N GLU A 238 11.92 3.59 -15.58
CA GLU A 238 12.88 2.68 -14.94
C GLU A 238 13.57 1.68 -15.90
N GLY A 239 13.23 1.69 -17.20
CA GLY A 239 13.82 0.77 -18.19
C GLY A 239 13.53 -0.71 -17.93
N ARG A 240 12.54 -1.04 -17.09
CA ARG A 240 12.12 -2.41 -16.77
C ARG A 240 10.93 -2.83 -17.65
N PRO A 241 11.00 -3.94 -18.41
CA PRO A 241 9.85 -4.45 -19.13
C PRO A 241 8.80 -5.01 -18.17
N LEU A 242 7.51 -4.80 -18.48
CA LEU A 242 6.34 -5.30 -17.74
C LEU A 242 6.30 -6.84 -17.57
N GLU A 243 7.15 -7.58 -18.28
CA GLU A 243 7.12 -9.05 -18.35
C GLU A 243 7.65 -9.78 -17.10
N ALA A 244 8.34 -9.08 -16.17
CA ALA A 244 8.99 -9.75 -15.03
C ALA A 244 8.05 -10.11 -13.85
N ASN A 245 6.80 -9.64 -13.84
CA ASN A 245 5.91 -9.75 -12.68
C ASN A 245 4.65 -10.62 -12.89
N GLU A 246 4.57 -11.44 -13.96
CA GLU A 246 3.43 -12.34 -14.19
C GLU A 246 3.22 -13.37 -13.07
N GLU A 247 4.25 -13.69 -12.28
CA GLU A 247 4.16 -14.61 -11.13
C GLU A 247 3.65 -13.96 -9.83
N ILE A 248 3.74 -12.63 -9.70
CA ILE A 248 3.36 -11.90 -8.47
C ILE A 248 1.92 -11.37 -8.54
N MET A 249 1.36 -11.23 -9.74
CA MET A 249 -0.02 -10.79 -9.89
C MET A 249 -1.01 -11.92 -9.55
N PRO A 250 -1.91 -11.75 -8.56
CA PRO A 250 -2.99 -12.71 -8.35
C PRO A 250 -3.87 -12.73 -9.61
N LYS A 251 -3.84 -13.85 -10.34
CA LYS A 251 -4.75 -14.09 -11.47
C LYS A 251 -6.18 -14.12 -10.94
N SER A 252 -6.88 -12.99 -10.97
CA SER A 252 -8.18 -12.81 -10.34
C SER A 252 -9.38 -13.19 -11.22
N SER A 253 -9.18 -13.76 -12.41
CA SER A 253 -10.29 -14.02 -13.33
C SER A 253 -10.35 -15.47 -13.82
N GLY A 254 -11.38 -16.18 -13.35
CA GLY A 254 -11.92 -17.36 -13.99
C GLY A 254 -13.23 -17.00 -14.68
N ARG A 255 -13.34 -17.22 -16.00
CA ARG A 255 -14.62 -17.09 -16.71
C ARG A 255 -15.49 -18.31 -16.42
N ILE A 256 -16.45 -18.17 -15.51
CA ILE A 256 -17.56 -19.12 -15.35
C ILE A 256 -18.86 -18.34 -15.57
N GLY A 257 -19.50 -18.56 -16.70
CA GLY A 257 -20.66 -17.79 -17.14
C GLY A 257 -21.96 -18.24 -16.48
N GLU A 258 -22.57 -17.35 -15.68
CA GLU A 258 -23.99 -17.41 -15.33
C GLU A 258 -24.76 -16.43 -16.23
N LYS A 259 -25.84 -16.91 -16.86
CA LYS A 259 -26.71 -16.08 -17.71
C LYS A 259 -27.47 -15.07 -16.84
N LEU A 260 -27.52 -13.82 -17.30
CA LEU A 260 -28.39 -12.78 -16.73
C LEU A 260 -29.86 -13.22 -16.80
N THR A 261 -30.41 -13.75 -15.70
CA THR A 261 -31.85 -13.88 -15.52
C THR A 261 -32.30 -12.82 -14.51
N SER A 262 -33.05 -11.83 -15.01
CA SER A 262 -33.81 -10.80 -14.28
C SER A 262 -33.41 -10.56 -12.81
N VAL A 263 -32.62 -9.52 -12.55
CA VAL A 263 -32.31 -9.03 -11.20
C VAL A 263 -32.87 -7.63 -11.00
N HIS A 264 -33.44 -7.44 -9.80
CA HIS A 264 -34.05 -6.23 -9.28
C HIS A 264 -33.12 -5.01 -9.30
N ALA A 265 -33.74 -3.82 -9.24
CA ALA A 265 -33.12 -2.50 -9.29
C ALA A 265 -31.83 -2.40 -8.45
N GLY A 266 -30.69 -2.40 -9.14
CA GLY A 266 -29.39 -2.06 -8.58
C GLY A 266 -29.19 -0.55 -8.53
N MET A 267 -28.62 -0.08 -7.43
CA MET A 267 -28.26 1.31 -7.20
C MET A 267 -27.17 1.75 -8.18
N TRP A 268 -27.44 2.82 -8.92
CA TRP A 268 -26.45 3.53 -9.73
C TRP A 268 -25.76 4.51 -8.79
N VAL A 269 -24.51 4.24 -8.43
CA VAL A 269 -23.66 5.25 -7.80
C VAL A 269 -23.19 6.14 -8.95
N ASN A 270 -23.64 7.39 -8.95
CA ASN A 270 -23.00 8.47 -9.69
C ASN A 270 -21.76 8.91 -8.92
#